data_AF-A0A7W1CTE9-F1
#
_entry.id   AF-A0A7W1CTE9-F1
#
_cell.length_a   1.000
_cell.length_b   1.000
_cell.length_c   1.000
_cell.angle_alpha   90.00
_cell.angle_beta   90.00
_cell.angle_gamma   90.00
#
_symmetry.space_group_name_H-M   'P 1'
#
loop_
_entity.id
_entity.type
_entity.pdbx_description
1 polymer ?
#
loop_
_entity_poly.entity_id
_entity_poly.type
_entity_poly.pdbx_seq_one_letter_code
_entity_poly.pdbx_strand_id
1 'polypeptide(L)'
;MIFSLFRCLFLGACFSLAAGLCAPRVSGYALENKTWPTGTIIKMEMGLGSPGAPLQDGSVSWNDAAIPAINAWNAEMQNIQVETVLDSSKPAASGDGVNSAVFSNTVFGDSFGSGVLAVTYYSFQGRTFKEADIIFNSAQSFESYRGNLQFNSQGKCVCDIQRVFLHELGHALGLTHPDSAGQKVDAVMNSIVSNRSLLAPDDIQGIEYLYGAPASSPTPTPTPTPTPLPDTPSRLVNISTRMHVGTGDDVLIGGFIIQGTQLKKIILRAIGPSLTAGGVAGALQDPKMELYDSTGALIEANDNWQESLDSGEIVESGLAPSDTREAAIVTRLAPGNYTAVISGVNDTTGIGLVESFTLDTSATHAANISTRGRVGSGEEVLIGGFIVGGRTTKQIIVRALGPSLGGSGLTVLADPIVELHGSDGQLIASNDDWASGSQQSDIIATGLQPGDPREAALIATIFSGNYTAIVQGVGGGAGIGLVEIYDLDL
;
A
#
# COMPACT_ATOMS: atom_id res chain seq x y z
N MET A 1 -19.54 15.05 14.69
CA MET A 1 -18.35 15.00 15.57
C MET A 1 -17.47 16.13 15.08
N ILE A 2 -17.25 17.14 15.93
CA ILE A 2 -16.56 18.38 15.55
C ILE A 2 -15.13 18.25 16.05
N PHE A 3 -14.16 18.30 15.14
CA PHE A 3 -12.77 18.50 15.46
C PHE A 3 -12.57 19.94 15.94
N SER A 4 -11.94 20.07 17.10
CA SER A 4 -11.46 21.31 17.73
C SER A 4 -12.48 22.40 18.10
N LEU A 5 -12.56 22.67 19.41
CA LEU A 5 -13.04 23.91 19.99
C LEU A 5 -11.80 24.74 20.37
N PHE A 6 -11.60 25.86 19.67
CA PHE A 6 -10.62 26.89 20.01
C PHE A 6 -10.68 27.28 21.49
N ARG A 7 -9.55 27.18 22.20
CA ARG A 7 -9.27 28.04 23.38
C ARG A 7 -7.81 28.47 23.40
N CYS A 8 -7.58 29.66 22.86
CA CYS A 8 -6.40 30.47 23.10
C CYS A 8 -6.46 31.02 24.55
N LEU A 9 -5.48 30.74 25.41
CA LEU A 9 -5.22 31.61 26.57
C LEU A 9 -4.23 32.70 26.14
N PHE A 10 -4.73 33.94 26.04
CA PHE A 10 -3.95 35.13 25.72
C PHE A 10 -3.12 35.62 26.92
N LEU A 11 -1.89 36.05 26.66
CA LEU A 11 -1.27 37.18 27.35
C LEU A 11 -0.99 38.30 26.33
N GLY A 12 -1.73 39.41 26.45
CA GLY A 12 -1.19 40.77 26.25
C GLY A 12 -1.29 41.47 24.87
N ALA A 13 -2.22 42.44 24.83
CA ALA A 13 -2.11 43.80 24.27
C ALA A 13 -2.80 44.18 22.92
N CYS A 14 -3.28 45.43 22.94
CA CYS A 14 -4.41 46.06 22.23
C CYS A 14 -4.14 46.73 20.86
N PHE A 15 -5.24 46.85 20.07
CA PHE A 15 -5.65 47.85 19.03
C PHE A 15 -4.71 48.09 17.81
N SER A 16 -5.19 48.16 16.56
CA SER A 16 -6.31 48.97 16.03
C SER A 16 -6.71 48.57 14.59
N LEU A 17 -7.93 48.96 14.22
CA LEU A 17 -8.67 48.67 12.99
C LEU A 17 -8.23 49.56 11.82
N ALA A 18 -8.00 48.98 10.64
CA ALA A 18 -8.05 49.69 9.35
C ALA A 18 -8.64 48.77 8.27
N ALA A 19 -9.84 49.10 7.80
CA ALA A 19 -10.56 48.39 6.77
C ALA A 19 -10.06 48.79 5.37
N GLY A 20 -9.51 47.84 4.63
CA GLY A 20 -9.30 47.93 3.18
C GLY A 20 -10.06 46.81 2.50
N LEU A 21 -11.11 47.15 1.75
CA LEU A 21 -11.86 46.23 0.90
C LEU A 21 -10.97 45.78 -0.28
N CYS A 22 -10.30 44.64 -0.11
CA CYS A 22 -9.86 43.82 -1.24
C CYS A 22 -10.88 42.69 -1.41
N ALA A 23 -11.43 42.53 -2.61
CA ALA A 23 -12.22 41.37 -2.96
C ALA A 23 -11.39 40.10 -2.68
N PRO A 24 -11.88 39.14 -1.86
CA PRO A 24 -11.11 37.95 -1.55
C PRO A 24 -10.93 37.13 -2.82
N ARG A 25 -9.68 36.87 -3.19
CA ARG A 25 -9.37 35.73 -4.05
C ARG A 25 -9.88 34.50 -3.30
N VAL A 26 -10.78 33.75 -3.92
CA VAL A 26 -11.24 32.46 -3.38
C VAL A 26 -10.08 31.50 -3.58
N SER A 27 -9.22 31.36 -2.57
CA SER A 27 -8.25 30.26 -2.52
C SER A 27 -9.00 28.96 -2.26
N GLY A 28 -8.71 27.90 -3.01
CA GLY A 28 -9.28 26.57 -2.79
C GLY A 28 -8.53 25.79 -1.73
N TYR A 29 -8.29 26.42 -0.57
CA TYR A 29 -7.69 25.84 0.65
C TYR A 29 -7.75 26.83 1.82
N ALA A 30 -7.60 26.37 3.07
CA ALA A 30 -7.63 27.21 4.28
C ALA A 30 -6.38 27.02 5.17
N LEU A 31 -5.89 28.11 5.78
CA LEU A 31 -4.60 28.14 6.50
C LEU A 31 -4.71 28.69 7.94
N GLU A 32 -3.91 28.14 8.86
CA GLU A 32 -3.70 28.63 10.26
C GLU A 32 -2.93 29.96 10.32
N ASN A 33 -2.38 30.40 9.19
CA ASN A 33 -1.43 31.52 9.13
C ASN A 33 -0.19 31.32 10.03
N LYS A 34 0.21 30.07 10.24
CA LYS A 34 1.45 29.64 10.89
C LYS A 34 2.16 28.66 9.97
N THR A 35 3.48 28.73 9.92
CA THR A 35 4.31 27.90 9.04
C THR A 35 5.63 27.53 9.69
N TRP A 36 6.17 26.38 9.31
CA TRP A 36 7.56 26.06 9.60
C TRP A 36 8.49 26.83 8.62
N PRO A 37 9.70 27.22 9.04
CA PRO A 37 10.68 27.78 8.11
C PRO A 37 11.03 26.78 7.01
N THR A 38 11.28 27.27 5.79
CA THR A 38 11.86 26.47 4.71
C THR A 38 13.16 25.78 5.17
N GLY A 39 13.31 24.51 4.81
CA GLY A 39 14.40 23.63 5.20
C GLY A 39 14.22 22.96 6.56
N THR A 40 13.10 23.16 7.24
CA THR A 40 12.85 22.52 8.54
C THR A 40 12.60 21.02 8.37
N ILE A 41 13.28 20.23 9.20
CA ILE A 41 12.94 18.83 9.47
C ILE A 41 12.20 18.80 10.80
N ILE A 42 10.90 18.57 10.75
CA ILE A 42 10.01 18.49 11.91
C ILE A 42 10.13 17.07 12.47
N LYS A 43 10.75 16.91 13.64
CA LYS A 43 10.81 15.62 14.31
C LYS A 43 9.57 15.43 15.17
N MET A 44 8.80 14.39 14.86
CA MET A 44 7.61 13.96 15.59
C MET A 44 7.95 12.75 16.47
N GLU A 45 7.89 12.93 17.78
CA GLU A 45 8.08 11.89 18.79
C GLU A 45 6.79 11.06 18.91
N MET A 46 6.80 9.85 18.35
CA MET A 46 5.63 8.98 18.24
C MET A 46 5.52 8.08 19.47
N GLY A 47 4.67 8.47 20.42
CA GLY A 47 4.41 7.76 21.67
C GLY A 47 3.00 7.17 21.73
N LEU A 48 2.47 6.64 20.62
CA LEU A 48 1.09 6.14 20.55
C LEU A 48 0.89 4.77 21.23
N GLY A 49 1.97 4.01 21.44
CA GLY A 49 1.95 2.76 22.17
C GLY A 49 1.27 1.60 21.44
N SER A 50 0.84 0.59 22.21
CA SER A 50 0.27 -0.65 21.66
C SER A 50 -1.27 -0.64 21.71
N PRO A 51 -1.94 -1.16 20.67
CA PRO A 51 -3.39 -1.41 20.65
C PRO A 51 -3.84 -2.58 21.53
N GLY A 52 -2.92 -3.38 22.07
CA GLY A 52 -3.23 -4.54 22.91
C GLY A 52 -3.68 -5.80 22.14
N ALA A 53 -4.05 -5.66 20.87
CA ALA A 53 -4.29 -6.72 19.90
C ALA A 53 -4.00 -6.18 18.47
N PRO A 54 -3.77 -7.04 17.46
CA PRO A 54 -3.64 -6.57 16.09
C PRO A 54 -4.87 -5.76 15.64
N LEU A 55 -4.60 -4.66 14.94
CA LEU A 55 -5.59 -3.77 14.34
C LEU A 55 -6.22 -4.42 13.10
N GLN A 56 -7.35 -3.89 12.62
CA GLN A 56 -8.09 -4.45 11.48
C GLN A 56 -7.26 -4.47 10.19
N ASP A 57 -6.35 -3.50 10.00
CA ASP A 57 -5.43 -3.48 8.87
C ASP A 57 -4.17 -4.35 9.05
N GLY A 58 -4.11 -5.14 10.14
CA GLY A 58 -3.00 -6.02 10.47
C GLY A 58 -1.85 -5.35 11.24
N SER A 59 -1.91 -4.03 11.45
CA SER A 59 -0.90 -3.31 12.22
C SER A 59 -0.86 -3.80 13.67
N VAL A 60 0.34 -3.99 14.21
CA VAL A 60 0.55 -4.46 15.60
C VAL A 60 0.89 -3.34 16.57
N SER A 61 1.06 -2.10 16.08
CA SER A 61 1.26 -0.90 16.88
C SER A 61 0.46 0.28 16.32
N TRP A 62 0.12 1.24 17.19
CA TRP A 62 -0.53 2.48 16.74
C TRP A 62 0.42 3.36 15.93
N ASN A 63 1.73 3.27 16.20
CA ASN A 63 2.76 3.96 15.45
C ASN A 63 2.76 3.49 13.98
N ASP A 64 2.78 2.18 13.74
CA ASP A 64 2.76 1.60 12.38
C ASP A 64 1.52 2.03 11.59
N ALA A 65 0.35 2.01 12.23
CA ALA A 65 -0.90 2.43 11.64
C ALA A 65 -0.92 3.93 11.27
N ALA A 66 -0.22 4.77 12.03
CA ALA A 66 -0.23 6.22 11.84
C ALA A 66 0.82 6.73 10.82
N ILE A 67 1.97 6.05 10.70
CA ILE A 67 3.08 6.45 9.81
C ILE A 67 2.66 6.82 8.38
N PRO A 68 1.73 6.10 7.71
CA PRO A 68 1.37 6.43 6.34
C PRO A 68 0.81 7.85 6.17
N ALA A 69 0.24 8.45 7.22
CA ALA A 69 -0.23 9.85 7.17
C ALA A 69 0.93 10.86 7.04
N ILE A 70 2.08 10.60 7.69
CA ILE A 70 3.29 11.42 7.55
C ILE A 70 3.84 11.32 6.13
N ASN A 71 3.87 10.11 5.58
CA ASN A 71 4.34 9.87 4.22
C ASN A 71 3.45 10.58 3.19
N ALA A 72 2.13 10.57 3.39
CA ALA A 72 1.18 11.27 2.52
C ALA A 72 1.46 12.78 2.47
N TRP A 73 1.70 13.43 3.61
CA TRP A 73 2.05 14.86 3.61
C TRP A 73 3.44 15.13 3.02
N ASN A 74 4.45 14.34 3.38
CA ASN A 74 5.81 14.52 2.86
C ASN A 74 5.88 14.39 1.34
N ALA A 75 5.02 13.57 0.73
CA ALA A 75 4.95 13.43 -0.72
C ALA A 75 4.53 14.73 -1.43
N GLU A 76 3.82 15.63 -0.74
CA GLU A 76 3.25 16.87 -1.30
C GLU A 76 4.04 18.13 -0.88
N MET A 77 5.18 17.97 -0.18
CA MET A 77 5.97 19.08 0.36
C MET A 77 7.41 19.05 -0.13
N GLN A 78 7.85 20.10 -0.83
CA GLN A 78 9.23 20.22 -1.27
C GLN A 78 10.15 20.82 -0.19
N ASN A 79 9.66 21.84 0.53
CA ASN A 79 10.53 22.75 1.29
C ASN A 79 10.65 22.41 2.78
N ILE A 80 9.94 21.39 3.28
CA ILE A 80 10.09 20.87 4.65
C ILE A 80 9.89 19.34 4.62
N GLN A 81 10.26 18.67 5.70
CA GLN A 81 9.93 17.26 5.92
C GLN A 81 9.50 17.02 7.36
N VAL A 82 8.67 16.00 7.55
CA VAL A 82 8.35 15.43 8.86
C VAL A 82 9.07 14.09 9.01
N GLU A 83 9.89 13.96 10.04
CA GLU A 83 10.55 12.71 10.44
C GLU A 83 9.92 12.17 11.70
N THR A 84 9.95 10.85 11.89
CA THR A 84 9.46 10.20 13.11
C THR A 84 10.60 9.73 14.01
N VAL A 85 10.35 9.79 15.31
CA VAL A 85 11.05 8.99 16.32
C VAL A 85 10.04 8.01 16.88
N LEU A 86 10.17 6.74 16.51
CA LEU A 86 9.23 5.70 16.92
C LEU A 86 9.45 5.28 18.37
N ASP A 87 8.36 4.84 19.00
CA ASP A 87 8.33 4.34 20.38
C ASP A 87 8.98 5.30 21.39
N SER A 88 8.74 6.61 21.18
CA SER A 88 9.31 7.64 22.02
C SER A 88 8.75 7.55 23.45
N SER A 89 9.65 7.56 24.42
CA SER A 89 9.32 7.63 25.85
C SER A 89 9.35 9.05 26.40
N LYS A 90 9.58 10.05 25.54
CA LYS A 90 9.55 11.46 25.96
C LYS A 90 8.13 11.85 26.37
N PRO A 91 7.94 12.44 27.55
CA PRO A 91 6.63 12.95 27.94
C PRO A 91 6.22 14.09 26.99
N ALA A 92 4.99 14.05 26.47
CA ALA A 92 4.43 15.19 25.76
C ALA A 92 4.11 16.32 26.75
N ALA A 93 4.56 17.54 26.46
CA ALA A 93 4.28 18.70 27.29
C ALA A 93 4.18 19.98 26.46
N SER A 94 3.13 20.77 26.70
CA SER A 94 2.95 22.06 26.02
C SER A 94 4.15 23.00 26.21
N GLY A 95 4.71 23.51 25.12
CA GLY A 95 5.71 24.56 25.14
C GLY A 95 7.13 24.07 25.43
N ASP A 96 7.40 22.76 25.36
CA ASP A 96 8.73 22.19 25.60
C ASP A 96 9.64 22.15 24.36
N GLY A 97 9.12 22.54 23.18
CA GLY A 97 9.83 22.55 21.91
C GLY A 97 9.98 21.16 21.26
N VAL A 98 9.23 20.16 21.71
CA VAL A 98 9.18 18.81 21.16
C VAL A 98 7.83 18.60 20.49
N ASN A 99 7.82 18.16 19.23
CA ASN A 99 6.56 17.77 18.58
C ASN A 99 6.27 16.32 18.93
N SER A 100 5.13 16.04 19.54
CA SER A 100 4.78 14.71 20.03
C SER A 100 3.45 14.23 19.45
N ALA A 101 3.31 12.93 19.20
CA ALA A 101 2.02 12.31 18.92
C ALA A 101 1.71 11.24 19.98
N VAL A 102 0.69 11.47 20.81
CA VAL A 102 0.40 10.61 21.98
C VAL A 102 -1.10 10.45 22.21
N PHE A 103 -1.48 9.35 22.87
CA PHE A 103 -2.80 9.22 23.48
C PHE A 103 -2.83 9.86 24.87
N SER A 104 -3.91 10.58 25.18
CA SER A 104 -4.16 11.13 26.52
C SER A 104 -5.65 11.28 26.80
N ASN A 105 -6.02 11.29 28.08
CA ASN A 105 -7.38 11.60 28.54
C ASN A 105 -7.64 13.12 28.64
N THR A 106 -6.57 13.93 28.59
CA THR A 106 -6.63 15.39 28.65
C THR A 106 -5.68 16.02 27.63
N VAL A 107 -5.96 17.25 27.23
CA VAL A 107 -5.04 18.09 26.47
C VAL A 107 -4.27 18.94 27.49
N PHE A 108 -3.10 18.45 27.91
CA PHE A 108 -2.24 19.11 28.90
C PHE A 108 -2.96 19.56 30.18
N GLY A 109 -3.85 18.71 30.70
CA GLY A 109 -4.64 18.97 31.91
C GLY A 109 -6.06 19.49 31.65
N ASP A 110 -6.35 19.99 30.45
CA ASP A 110 -7.69 20.41 30.06
C ASP A 110 -8.52 19.24 29.50
N SER A 111 -9.83 19.27 29.75
CA SER A 111 -10.74 18.27 29.20
C SER A 111 -10.90 18.43 27.69
N PHE A 112 -10.96 17.31 26.96
CA PHE A 112 -11.40 17.31 25.57
C PHE A 112 -12.84 17.84 25.43
N GLY A 113 -13.11 18.53 24.32
CA GLY A 113 -14.47 18.88 23.92
C GLY A 113 -15.32 17.64 23.61
N SER A 114 -16.64 17.80 23.63
CA SER A 114 -17.56 16.71 23.30
C SER A 114 -17.39 16.24 21.85
N GLY A 115 -17.07 14.96 21.66
CA GLY A 115 -16.91 14.36 20.33
C GLY A 115 -15.62 14.73 19.61
N VAL A 116 -14.63 15.29 20.31
CA VAL A 116 -13.30 15.59 19.79
C VAL A 116 -12.46 14.30 19.79
N LEU A 117 -11.92 13.94 18.62
CA LEU A 117 -11.12 12.72 18.43
C LEU A 117 -9.65 12.94 18.75
N ALA A 118 -9.09 14.04 18.29
CA ALA A 118 -7.73 14.47 18.60
C ALA A 118 -7.66 16.00 18.58
N VAL A 119 -6.54 16.53 19.07
CA VAL A 119 -6.23 17.97 19.05
C VAL A 119 -4.76 18.14 18.70
N THR A 120 -4.50 18.98 17.71
CA THR A 120 -3.18 19.56 17.51
C THR A 120 -3.02 20.83 18.35
N TYR A 121 -2.15 20.76 19.35
CA TYR A 121 -1.69 21.90 20.12
C TYR A 121 -0.38 22.40 19.53
N TYR A 122 -0.19 23.71 19.39
CA TYR A 122 1.06 24.23 18.82
C TYR A 122 1.49 25.52 19.50
N SER A 123 2.80 25.76 19.51
CA SER A 123 3.40 27.03 19.92
C SER A 123 4.09 27.71 18.75
N PHE A 124 4.19 29.04 18.79
CA PHE A 124 4.75 29.81 17.68
C PHE A 124 5.38 31.11 18.16
N GLN A 125 6.27 31.66 17.32
CA GLN A 125 6.82 33.00 17.46
C GLN A 125 6.52 33.79 16.18
N GLY A 126 5.67 34.82 16.30
CA GLY A 126 5.18 35.54 15.11
C GLY A 126 4.30 34.65 14.24
N ARG A 127 4.75 34.32 13.03
CA ARG A 127 4.09 33.34 12.14
C ARG A 127 4.78 31.97 12.12
N THR A 128 5.87 31.82 12.85
CA THR A 128 6.74 30.65 12.76
C THR A 128 6.40 29.65 13.85
N PHE A 129 6.04 28.43 13.46
CA PHE A 129 5.88 27.33 14.42
C PHE A 129 7.17 27.09 15.22
N LYS A 130 6.99 26.71 16.49
CA LYS A 130 8.06 26.29 17.39
C LYS A 130 7.86 24.85 17.88
N GLU A 131 6.61 24.40 17.90
CA GLU A 131 6.19 23.11 18.41
C GLU A 131 4.78 22.81 17.89
N ALA A 132 4.47 21.54 17.64
CA ALA A 132 3.14 21.04 17.37
C ALA A 132 2.97 19.62 17.95
N ASP A 133 2.20 19.49 19.02
CA ASP A 133 1.81 18.24 19.64
C ASP A 133 0.43 17.78 19.17
N ILE A 134 0.29 16.51 18.86
CA ILE A 134 -0.95 15.85 18.47
C ILE A 134 -1.39 14.92 19.60
N ILE A 135 -2.50 15.27 20.24
CA ILE A 135 -3.04 14.53 21.38
C ILE A 135 -4.32 13.82 20.95
N PHE A 136 -4.25 12.49 20.83
CA PHE A 136 -5.40 11.64 20.57
C PHE A 136 -6.19 11.41 21.86
N ASN A 137 -7.52 11.56 21.78
CA ASN A 137 -8.41 11.42 22.93
C ASN A 137 -8.61 9.93 23.26
N SER A 138 -7.95 9.43 24.30
CA SER A 138 -8.06 8.02 24.71
C SER A 138 -9.45 7.61 25.22
N ALA A 139 -10.38 8.56 25.40
CA ALA A 139 -11.78 8.25 25.70
C ALA A 139 -12.61 7.91 24.44
N GLN A 140 -12.07 8.08 23.24
CA GLN A 140 -12.70 7.66 21.98
C GLN A 140 -12.27 6.26 21.59
N SER A 141 -13.07 5.62 20.74
CA SER A 141 -12.71 4.33 20.15
C SER A 141 -11.92 4.56 18.87
N PHE A 142 -10.70 4.04 18.85
CA PHE A 142 -9.83 4.04 17.68
C PHE A 142 -9.62 2.62 17.16
N GLU A 143 -9.32 2.55 15.89
CA GLU A 143 -8.93 1.35 15.16
C GLU A 143 -8.06 1.77 13.97
N SER A 144 -7.48 0.84 13.21
CA SER A 144 -6.89 1.15 11.90
C SER A 144 -7.53 0.29 10.83
N TYR A 145 -8.19 0.94 9.87
CA TYR A 145 -8.91 0.27 8.79
C TYR A 145 -8.95 1.18 7.56
N ARG A 146 -9.36 0.63 6.42
CA ARG A 146 -9.55 1.38 5.18
C ARG A 146 -11.02 1.30 4.74
N GLY A 147 -11.43 2.23 3.89
CA GLY A 147 -12.82 2.39 3.47
C GLY A 147 -13.66 3.27 4.39
N ASN A 148 -14.99 3.09 4.35
CA ASN A 148 -15.97 3.96 5.00
C ASN A 148 -15.87 3.96 6.53
N LEU A 149 -16.35 5.03 7.17
CA LEU A 149 -16.40 5.14 8.62
C LEU A 149 -17.17 3.98 9.26
N GLN A 150 -16.57 3.40 10.29
CA GLN A 150 -17.18 2.36 11.10
C GLN A 150 -17.81 2.95 12.37
N PHE A 151 -18.89 2.33 12.84
CA PHE A 151 -19.61 2.75 14.04
C PHE A 151 -19.84 1.54 14.95
N ASN A 152 -19.69 1.75 16.26
CA ASN A 152 -19.99 0.71 17.23
C ASN A 152 -21.52 0.53 17.40
N SER A 153 -21.92 -0.46 18.20
CA SER A 153 -23.33 -0.77 18.46
C SER A 153 -24.13 0.36 19.11
N GLN A 154 -23.46 1.38 19.67
CA GLN A 154 -24.07 2.59 20.23
C GLN A 154 -24.13 3.75 19.23
N GLY A 155 -23.74 3.52 17.97
CA GLY A 155 -23.69 4.53 16.91
C GLY A 155 -22.55 5.54 17.04
N LYS A 156 -21.55 5.28 17.91
CA LYS A 156 -20.35 6.13 18.00
C LYS A 156 -19.31 5.68 16.98
N CYS A 157 -18.62 6.64 16.36
CA CYS A 157 -17.57 6.34 15.39
C CYS A 157 -16.43 5.55 16.06
N VAL A 158 -16.02 4.46 15.41
CA VAL A 158 -14.75 3.79 15.67
C VAL A 158 -13.77 4.40 14.68
N CYS A 159 -12.92 5.30 15.15
CA CYS A 159 -12.20 6.21 14.26
C CYS A 159 -10.91 5.55 13.75
N ASP A 160 -10.70 5.58 12.43
CA ASP A 160 -9.43 5.19 11.83
C ASP A 160 -8.32 6.17 12.28
N ILE A 161 -7.34 5.65 13.00
CA ILE A 161 -6.24 6.44 13.55
C ILE A 161 -5.42 7.11 12.44
N GLN A 162 -5.22 6.43 11.31
CA GLN A 162 -4.46 6.99 10.19
C GLN A 162 -5.16 8.23 9.64
N ARG A 163 -6.48 8.14 9.40
CA ARG A 163 -7.31 9.27 8.95
C ARG A 163 -7.30 10.43 9.93
N VAL A 164 -7.42 10.16 11.24
CA VAL A 164 -7.38 11.22 12.26
C VAL A 164 -5.99 11.86 12.29
N PHE A 165 -4.92 11.06 12.22
CA PHE A 165 -3.57 11.61 12.22
C PHE A 165 -3.27 12.43 10.96
N LEU A 166 -3.77 12.02 9.79
CA LEU A 166 -3.66 12.77 8.55
C LEU A 166 -4.27 14.17 8.69
N HIS A 167 -5.43 14.28 9.33
CA HIS A 167 -6.06 15.56 9.65
C HIS A 167 -5.23 16.40 10.63
N GLU A 168 -4.82 15.83 11.76
CA GLU A 168 -4.07 16.56 12.79
C GLU A 168 -2.69 17.03 12.29
N LEU A 169 -2.03 16.22 11.46
CA LEU A 169 -0.79 16.65 10.80
C LEU A 169 -1.01 17.86 9.89
N GLY A 170 -2.15 17.97 9.21
CA GLY A 170 -2.46 19.17 8.44
C GLY A 170 -2.47 20.43 9.31
N HIS A 171 -3.02 20.36 10.53
CA HIS A 171 -2.92 21.45 11.51
C HIS A 171 -1.47 21.71 11.96
N ALA A 172 -0.72 20.65 12.27
CA ALA A 172 0.68 20.76 12.68
C ALA A 172 1.56 21.38 11.57
N LEU A 173 1.12 21.26 10.33
CA LEU A 173 1.74 21.84 9.15
C LEU A 173 1.16 23.22 8.78
N GLY A 174 0.07 23.67 9.38
CA GLY A 174 -0.46 25.02 9.22
C GLY A 174 -1.68 25.16 8.32
N LEU A 175 -2.35 24.06 7.98
CA LEU A 175 -3.68 24.05 7.36
C LEU A 175 -4.77 24.18 8.42
N THR A 176 -5.89 24.81 8.05
CA THR A 176 -7.07 24.90 8.92
C THR A 176 -8.29 24.32 8.21
N HIS A 177 -9.41 24.28 8.92
CA HIS A 177 -10.65 23.69 8.42
C HIS A 177 -11.28 24.53 7.29
N PRO A 178 -11.40 24.01 6.06
CA PRO A 178 -11.97 24.76 4.94
C PRO A 178 -13.47 25.00 5.11
N ASP A 179 -14.22 24.05 5.70
CA ASP A 179 -15.64 24.21 6.03
C ASP A 179 -15.89 25.30 7.09
N SER A 180 -15.02 25.40 8.10
CA SER A 180 -15.06 26.51 9.08
C SER A 180 -14.69 27.86 8.45
N ALA A 181 -13.87 27.85 7.40
CA ALA A 181 -13.55 29.02 6.58
C ALA A 181 -14.65 29.36 5.54
N GLY A 182 -15.77 28.63 5.54
CA GLY A 182 -16.93 28.86 4.66
C GLY A 182 -16.84 28.17 3.30
N GLN A 183 -15.84 27.33 3.08
CA GLN A 183 -15.72 26.52 1.85
C GLN A 183 -16.64 25.30 1.92
N LYS A 184 -16.97 24.75 0.75
CA LYS A 184 -17.75 23.51 0.61
C LYS A 184 -17.01 22.59 -0.34
N VAL A 185 -15.94 22.02 0.17
CA VAL A 185 -15.01 21.16 -0.54
C VAL A 185 -14.92 19.83 0.18
N ASP A 186 -14.59 18.81 -0.58
CA ASP A 186 -14.20 17.53 -0.02
C ASP A 186 -12.71 17.60 0.31
N ALA A 187 -12.40 17.48 1.60
CA ALA A 187 -11.07 17.68 2.17
C ALA A 187 -10.92 16.81 3.42
N VAL A 188 -9.72 16.27 3.65
CA VAL A 188 -9.42 15.60 4.93
C VAL A 188 -9.44 16.64 6.06
N MET A 189 -9.08 17.88 5.76
CA MET A 189 -9.06 18.99 6.72
C MET A 189 -10.45 19.51 7.12
N ASN A 190 -11.57 18.98 6.61
CA ASN A 190 -12.89 19.40 7.11
C ASN A 190 -13.06 19.10 8.60
N SER A 191 -13.75 19.99 9.32
CA SER A 191 -13.96 19.92 10.77
C SER A 191 -14.78 18.72 11.25
N ILE A 192 -15.36 17.93 10.34
CA ILE A 192 -16.13 16.74 10.64
C ILE A 192 -15.53 15.56 9.88
N VAL A 193 -15.21 14.49 10.61
CA VAL A 193 -14.68 13.25 10.02
C VAL A 193 -15.64 12.70 8.96
N SER A 194 -15.09 12.27 7.83
CA SER A 194 -15.84 11.67 6.71
C SER A 194 -15.16 10.39 6.24
N ASN A 195 -15.69 9.77 5.17
CA ASN A 195 -15.07 8.59 4.56
C ASN A 195 -13.72 8.90 3.88
N ARG A 196 -13.37 10.18 3.68
CA ARG A 196 -12.10 10.64 3.11
C ARG A 196 -10.92 10.10 3.93
N SER A 197 -10.06 9.29 3.33
CA SER A 197 -8.86 8.68 3.97
C SER A 197 -7.54 9.06 3.30
N LEU A 198 -7.60 9.88 2.26
CA LEU A 198 -6.45 10.38 1.49
C LEU A 198 -6.56 11.90 1.38
N LEU A 199 -5.42 12.56 1.11
CA LEU A 199 -5.39 13.99 0.81
C LEU A 199 -6.25 14.30 -0.41
N ALA A 200 -7.07 15.34 -0.31
CA ALA A 200 -7.86 15.85 -1.41
C ALA A 200 -7.13 17.02 -2.11
N PRO A 201 -7.56 17.42 -3.32
CA PRO A 201 -6.94 18.55 -4.02
C PRO A 201 -6.91 19.86 -3.22
N ASP A 202 -7.86 20.11 -2.32
CA ASP A 202 -7.86 21.27 -1.42
C ASP A 202 -6.68 21.20 -0.42
N ASP A 203 -6.51 20.04 0.20
CA ASP A 203 -5.43 19.78 1.16
C ASP A 203 -4.04 19.92 0.50
N ILE A 204 -3.89 19.35 -0.71
CA ILE A 204 -2.64 19.38 -1.50
C ILE A 204 -2.30 20.83 -1.90
N GLN A 205 -3.24 21.55 -2.50
CA GLN A 205 -2.98 22.95 -2.89
C GLN A 205 -2.61 23.82 -1.68
N GLY A 206 -3.24 23.58 -0.53
CA GLY A 206 -2.92 24.27 0.71
C GLY A 206 -1.48 24.00 1.16
N ILE A 207 -1.06 22.74 1.18
CA ILE A 207 0.28 22.38 1.67
C ILE A 207 1.38 22.80 0.69
N GLU A 208 1.14 22.65 -0.61
CA GLU A 208 2.05 23.12 -1.67
C GLU A 208 2.18 24.64 -1.66
N TYR A 209 1.12 25.37 -1.31
CA TYR A 209 1.20 26.82 -1.14
C TYR A 209 2.11 27.21 0.04
N LEU A 210 2.09 26.44 1.14
CA LEU A 210 2.94 26.71 2.30
C LEU A 210 4.39 26.29 2.08
N TYR A 211 4.60 25.15 1.43
CA TYR A 211 5.89 24.45 1.41
C TYR A 211 6.38 24.06 0.02
N GLY A 212 5.77 24.57 -1.04
CA GLY A 212 6.15 24.31 -2.43
C GLY A 212 5.76 22.92 -2.90
N ALA A 213 5.23 22.86 -4.11
CA ALA A 213 4.99 21.61 -4.83
C ALA A 213 6.32 20.91 -5.16
N PRO A 214 6.42 19.58 -4.99
CA PRO A 214 7.56 18.83 -5.50
C PRO A 214 7.75 19.10 -6.99
N ALA A 215 8.99 19.40 -7.41
CA ALA A 215 9.26 19.69 -8.80
C ALA A 215 8.95 18.47 -9.68
N SER A 216 8.05 18.62 -10.66
CA SER A 216 7.91 17.67 -11.76
C SER A 216 9.26 17.62 -12.49
N SER A 217 9.93 16.46 -12.53
CA SER A 217 11.29 16.30 -13.04
C SER A 217 11.53 16.89 -14.44
N PRO A 218 12.59 17.71 -14.63
CA PRO A 218 13.43 17.55 -15.81
C PRO A 218 14.92 17.38 -15.45
N THR A 219 15.62 16.73 -16.38
CA THR A 219 16.98 16.16 -16.40
C THR A 219 18.10 16.96 -15.68
N PRO A 220 19.00 16.30 -14.91
CA PRO A 220 19.99 16.98 -14.05
C PRO A 220 21.27 17.39 -14.80
N THR A 221 21.91 18.48 -14.34
CA THR A 221 23.35 18.78 -14.53
C THR A 221 23.95 19.16 -13.15
N PRO A 222 25.10 18.60 -12.72
CA PRO A 222 25.50 18.54 -11.30
C PRO A 222 26.45 19.66 -10.81
N THR A 223 26.40 19.96 -9.50
CA THR A 223 27.51 20.45 -8.62
C THR A 223 27.13 20.15 -7.15
N PRO A 224 28.07 19.77 -6.23
CA PRO A 224 27.81 18.78 -5.17
C PRO A 224 27.46 19.35 -3.78
N THR A 225 26.50 18.69 -3.10
CA THR A 225 26.23 18.74 -1.64
C THR A 225 25.61 17.37 -1.21
N PRO A 226 25.54 17.07 0.10
CA PRO A 226 25.99 15.80 0.72
C PRO A 226 25.13 14.58 0.34
N THR A 227 25.74 13.39 0.42
CA THR A 227 25.14 12.10 0.06
C THR A 227 23.75 11.90 0.69
N PRO A 228 22.65 11.92 -0.09
CA PRO A 228 21.33 11.51 0.39
C PRO A 228 21.39 10.02 0.77
N LEU A 229 20.69 9.65 1.83
CA LEU A 229 20.35 8.24 2.06
C LEU A 229 19.55 7.79 0.82
N PRO A 230 19.92 6.69 0.13
CA PRO A 230 19.32 6.36 -1.14
C PRO A 230 17.80 6.22 -1.00
N ASP A 231 17.06 6.97 -1.82
CA ASP A 231 15.65 6.71 -2.09
C ASP A 231 15.55 5.24 -2.50
N THR A 232 14.96 4.41 -1.65
CA THR A 232 14.71 3.01 -2.02
C THR A 232 13.56 3.04 -3.03
N PRO A 233 13.82 2.81 -4.33
CA PRO A 233 12.76 2.84 -5.34
C PRO A 233 11.75 1.76 -4.99
N SER A 234 10.46 2.09 -5.16
CA SER A 234 9.44 1.07 -4.97
C SER A 234 9.60 -0.04 -6.00
N ARG A 235 9.55 -1.29 -5.56
CA ARG A 235 9.72 -2.48 -6.41
C ARG A 235 8.75 -3.56 -5.96
N LEU A 236 8.40 -4.46 -6.87
CA LEU A 236 7.71 -5.69 -6.51
C LEU A 236 8.70 -6.59 -5.73
N VAL A 237 8.37 -6.91 -4.47
CA VAL A 237 9.28 -7.63 -3.55
C VAL A 237 8.85 -9.05 -3.22
N ASN A 238 7.58 -9.37 -3.43
CA ASN A 238 7.02 -10.72 -3.26
C ASN A 238 5.82 -10.85 -4.19
N ILE A 239 5.65 -12.04 -4.76
CA ILE A 239 4.50 -12.34 -5.58
C ILE A 239 4.09 -13.78 -5.35
N SER A 240 2.78 -13.98 -5.23
CA SER A 240 2.15 -15.24 -4.93
C SER A 240 0.98 -15.50 -5.87
N THR A 241 0.68 -16.77 -6.17
CA THR A 241 -0.56 -17.11 -6.87
C THR A 241 -1.22 -18.34 -6.30
N ARG A 242 -2.50 -18.19 -5.94
CA ARG A 242 -3.35 -19.28 -5.47
C ARG A 242 -4.37 -19.64 -6.53
N MET A 243 -4.46 -20.92 -6.88
CA MET A 243 -5.45 -21.42 -7.82
C MET A 243 -5.58 -22.96 -7.75
N HIS A 244 -6.52 -23.53 -8.52
CA HIS A 244 -6.66 -24.98 -8.67
C HIS A 244 -5.58 -25.58 -9.60
N VAL A 245 -4.66 -26.36 -9.04
CA VAL A 245 -3.63 -27.10 -9.80
C VAL A 245 -4.25 -28.36 -10.40
N GLY A 246 -4.34 -28.41 -11.73
CA GLY A 246 -4.78 -29.58 -12.49
C GLY A 246 -3.62 -30.44 -12.99
N THR A 247 -3.88 -31.22 -14.04
CA THR A 247 -2.90 -32.08 -14.70
C THR A 247 -2.73 -31.67 -16.17
N GLY A 248 -1.66 -32.14 -16.83
CA GLY A 248 -1.41 -31.82 -18.24
C GLY A 248 -1.33 -30.31 -18.49
N ASP A 249 -2.21 -29.78 -19.34
CA ASP A 249 -2.24 -28.35 -19.65
C ASP A 249 -2.81 -27.47 -18.53
N ASP A 250 -3.49 -28.07 -17.55
CA ASP A 250 -4.14 -27.41 -16.40
C ASP A 250 -3.21 -27.26 -15.18
N VAL A 251 -1.93 -27.65 -15.29
CA VAL A 251 -0.93 -27.39 -14.23
C VAL A 251 -0.77 -25.89 -13.98
N LEU A 252 -0.38 -25.52 -12.75
CA LEU A 252 -0.11 -24.13 -12.40
C LEU A 252 1.27 -23.74 -12.94
N ILE A 253 1.32 -22.65 -13.70
CA ILE A 253 2.58 -22.13 -14.23
C ILE A 253 2.79 -20.68 -13.79
N GLY A 254 3.79 -20.45 -12.95
CA GLY A 254 4.26 -19.13 -12.55
C GLY A 254 5.48 -18.71 -13.38
N GLY A 255 5.32 -17.70 -14.23
CA GLY A 255 6.41 -17.08 -14.99
C GLY A 255 6.89 -15.79 -14.33
N PHE A 256 8.20 -15.58 -14.28
CA PHE A 256 8.80 -14.37 -13.71
C PHE A 256 10.08 -13.98 -14.46
N ILE A 257 10.38 -12.68 -14.48
CA ILE A 257 11.59 -12.12 -15.11
C ILE A 257 12.50 -11.54 -14.02
N ILE A 258 13.76 -11.94 -14.06
CA ILE A 258 14.83 -11.31 -13.27
C ILE A 258 15.46 -10.21 -14.14
N GLN A 259 15.38 -8.96 -13.70
CA GLN A 259 15.98 -7.80 -14.37
C GLN A 259 17.14 -7.24 -13.54
N GLY A 260 18.22 -6.86 -14.21
CA GLY A 260 19.44 -6.33 -13.60
C GLY A 260 20.68 -6.86 -14.31
N THR A 261 21.84 -6.82 -13.63
CA THR A 261 23.12 -7.29 -14.19
C THR A 261 23.81 -8.35 -13.35
N GLN A 262 23.31 -8.59 -12.14
CA GLN A 262 23.87 -9.55 -11.19
C GLN A 262 22.93 -10.74 -11.00
N LEU A 263 23.48 -11.88 -10.56
CA LEU A 263 22.67 -13.01 -10.11
C LEU A 263 21.77 -12.58 -8.94
N LYS A 264 20.51 -13.01 -8.96
CA LYS A 264 19.53 -12.78 -7.90
C LYS A 264 19.29 -14.05 -7.10
N LYS A 265 19.53 -14.03 -5.79
CA LYS A 265 19.13 -15.10 -4.88
C LYS A 265 17.64 -14.99 -4.58
N ILE A 266 16.90 -16.05 -4.89
CA ILE A 266 15.46 -16.15 -4.64
C ILE A 266 15.14 -17.44 -3.90
N ILE A 267 13.96 -17.47 -3.28
CA ILE A 267 13.27 -18.68 -2.88
C ILE A 267 11.94 -18.77 -3.62
N LEU A 268 11.67 -19.95 -4.18
CA LEU A 268 10.38 -20.34 -4.72
C LEU A 268 9.74 -21.34 -3.77
N ARG A 269 8.42 -21.25 -3.57
CA ARG A 269 7.66 -22.20 -2.75
C ARG A 269 6.43 -22.68 -3.49
N ALA A 270 6.11 -23.96 -3.37
CA ALA A 270 4.81 -24.51 -3.72
C ALA A 270 4.14 -25.05 -2.45
N ILE A 271 3.09 -24.35 -2.02
CA ILE A 271 2.37 -24.57 -0.78
C ILE A 271 1.05 -25.27 -1.09
N GLY A 272 0.74 -26.31 -0.34
CA GLY A 272 -0.42 -27.17 -0.54
C GLY A 272 -1.06 -27.50 0.81
N PRO A 273 -0.62 -28.56 1.52
CA PRO A 273 -1.21 -28.94 2.81
C PRO A 273 -1.29 -27.81 3.84
N SER A 274 -0.30 -26.90 3.88
CA SER A 274 -0.30 -25.77 4.82
C SER A 274 -1.47 -24.81 4.61
N LEU A 275 -2.07 -24.77 3.41
CA LEU A 275 -3.25 -23.94 3.13
C LEU A 275 -4.47 -24.38 3.95
N THR A 276 -4.54 -25.63 4.37
CA THR A 276 -5.64 -26.14 5.20
C THR A 276 -5.69 -25.47 6.57
N ALA A 277 -4.55 -25.07 7.12
CA ALA A 277 -4.47 -24.29 8.36
C ALA A 277 -5.03 -22.87 8.16
N GLY A 278 -5.00 -22.35 6.93
CA GLY A 278 -5.62 -21.08 6.52
C GLY A 278 -7.09 -21.21 6.12
N GLY A 279 -7.73 -22.38 6.33
CA GLY A 279 -9.14 -22.62 6.02
C GLY A 279 -9.44 -22.94 4.56
N VAL A 280 -8.42 -23.15 3.71
CA VAL A 280 -8.62 -23.53 2.31
C VAL A 280 -8.97 -25.02 2.24
N ALA A 281 -10.20 -25.32 1.80
CA ALA A 281 -10.63 -26.69 1.56
C ALA A 281 -10.02 -27.22 0.25
N GLY A 282 -9.79 -28.54 0.15
CA GLY A 282 -9.33 -29.17 -1.09
C GLY A 282 -7.91 -28.77 -1.54
N ALA A 283 -7.03 -28.42 -0.59
CA ALA A 283 -5.64 -28.10 -0.90
C ALA A 283 -4.90 -29.28 -1.55
N LEU A 284 -3.99 -28.98 -2.48
CA LEU A 284 -3.13 -29.96 -3.12
C LEU A 284 -2.26 -30.65 -2.06
N GLN A 285 -2.38 -31.97 -1.91
CA GLN A 285 -1.83 -32.68 -0.75
C GLN A 285 -0.33 -32.95 -0.81
N ASP A 286 0.25 -32.87 -2.01
CA ASP A 286 1.66 -33.19 -2.26
C ASP A 286 2.13 -32.39 -3.50
N PRO A 287 2.41 -31.08 -3.34
CA PRO A 287 2.84 -30.22 -4.43
C PRO A 287 4.30 -30.47 -4.82
N LYS A 288 4.53 -30.74 -6.11
CA LYS A 288 5.84 -30.76 -6.76
C LYS A 288 6.05 -29.49 -7.58
N MET A 289 7.28 -28.98 -7.56
CA MET A 289 7.72 -27.82 -8.34
C MET A 289 8.92 -28.14 -9.24
N GLU A 290 8.89 -27.65 -10.47
CA GLU A 290 9.99 -27.70 -11.45
C GLU A 290 10.28 -26.29 -11.96
N LEU A 291 11.55 -25.87 -11.92
CA LEU A 291 12.01 -24.56 -12.38
C LEU A 291 12.75 -24.70 -13.72
N TYR A 292 12.36 -23.89 -14.70
CA TYR A 292 12.92 -23.88 -16.04
C TYR A 292 13.49 -22.51 -16.43
N ASP A 293 14.52 -22.52 -17.27
CA ASP A 293 15.02 -21.31 -17.94
C ASP A 293 14.27 -21.00 -19.25
N SER A 294 14.61 -19.87 -19.87
CA SER A 294 14.02 -19.41 -21.13
C SER A 294 14.20 -20.36 -22.34
N THR A 295 15.10 -21.33 -22.27
CA THR A 295 15.29 -22.36 -23.30
C THR A 295 14.42 -23.58 -23.08
N GLY A 296 13.72 -23.65 -21.94
CA GLY A 296 12.97 -24.82 -21.49
C GLY A 296 13.84 -25.86 -20.79
N ALA A 297 15.08 -25.54 -20.43
CA ALA A 297 15.94 -26.45 -19.69
C ALA A 297 15.54 -26.46 -18.20
N LEU A 298 15.43 -27.65 -17.62
CA LEU A 298 15.18 -27.82 -16.19
C LEU A 298 16.42 -27.35 -15.40
N ILE A 299 16.22 -26.37 -14.53
CA ILE A 299 17.22 -25.90 -13.58
C ILE A 299 17.19 -26.79 -12.35
N GLU A 300 16.00 -26.96 -11.76
CA GLU A 300 15.85 -27.63 -10.47
C GLU A 300 14.42 -28.13 -10.27
N ALA A 301 14.26 -29.19 -9.47
CA ALA A 301 12.97 -29.75 -9.10
C ALA A 301 12.95 -30.11 -7.62
N ASN A 302 11.81 -29.91 -6.96
CA ASN A 302 11.62 -30.26 -5.57
C ASN A 302 10.15 -30.62 -5.30
N ASP A 303 9.90 -31.65 -4.48
CA ASP A 303 8.58 -32.05 -3.98
C ASP A 303 8.55 -32.19 -2.45
N ASN A 304 9.70 -32.33 -1.79
CA ASN A 304 9.83 -32.27 -0.33
C ASN A 304 10.99 -31.33 0.06
N TRP A 305 10.68 -30.15 0.63
CA TRP A 305 11.70 -29.14 0.91
C TRP A 305 12.74 -29.61 1.95
N GLN A 306 12.35 -30.45 2.91
CA GLN A 306 13.25 -30.95 3.96
C GLN A 306 14.26 -31.96 3.43
N GLU A 307 13.95 -32.62 2.31
CA GLU A 307 14.84 -33.59 1.67
C GLU A 307 15.82 -32.91 0.69
N SER A 308 15.64 -31.61 0.45
CA SER A 308 16.55 -30.81 -0.38
C SER A 308 17.91 -30.61 0.29
N LEU A 309 18.95 -30.53 -0.54
CA LEU A 309 20.28 -30.08 -0.14
C LEU A 309 20.26 -28.66 0.43
N ASP A 310 19.30 -27.84 0.01
CA ASP A 310 19.16 -26.45 0.43
C ASP A 310 18.25 -26.28 1.66
N SER A 311 17.81 -27.36 2.30
CA SER A 311 16.93 -27.33 3.48
C SER A 311 17.45 -26.41 4.60
N GLY A 312 18.77 -26.35 4.80
CA GLY A 312 19.40 -25.40 5.72
C GLY A 312 19.18 -23.93 5.33
N GLU A 313 19.40 -23.58 4.06
CA GLU A 313 19.18 -22.22 3.55
C GLU A 313 17.69 -21.84 3.56
N ILE A 314 16.81 -22.80 3.28
CA ILE A 314 15.36 -22.64 3.36
C ILE A 314 14.93 -22.30 4.79
N VAL A 315 15.47 -22.98 5.81
CA VAL A 315 15.21 -22.65 7.22
C VAL A 315 15.79 -21.28 7.59
N GLU A 316 17.04 -20.99 7.21
CA GLU A 316 17.69 -19.71 7.51
C GLU A 316 16.97 -18.51 6.88
N SER A 317 16.29 -18.71 5.76
CA SER A 317 15.50 -17.65 5.12
C SER A 317 14.29 -17.20 5.95
N GLY A 318 13.85 -17.99 6.94
CA GLY A 318 12.61 -17.76 7.69
C GLY A 318 11.34 -18.04 6.88
N LEU A 319 11.47 -18.57 5.66
CA LEU A 319 10.37 -18.84 4.72
C LEU A 319 10.16 -20.34 4.47
N ALA A 320 10.64 -21.22 5.34
CA ALA A 320 10.41 -22.65 5.21
C ALA A 320 8.90 -22.98 5.19
N PRO A 321 8.42 -23.82 4.24
CA PRO A 321 7.06 -24.35 4.29
C PRO A 321 6.79 -25.09 5.61
N SER A 322 5.57 -25.02 6.12
CA SER A 322 5.22 -25.65 7.40
C SER A 322 4.93 -27.15 7.31
N ASP A 323 4.50 -27.64 6.14
CA ASP A 323 4.34 -29.07 5.89
C ASP A 323 5.59 -29.60 5.17
N THR A 324 5.99 -30.83 5.49
CA THR A 324 7.23 -31.42 4.95
C THR A 324 7.06 -31.88 3.51
N ARG A 325 5.82 -32.06 3.05
CA ARG A 325 5.44 -32.46 1.68
C ARG A 325 5.34 -31.28 0.72
N GLU A 326 5.74 -30.09 1.14
CA GLU A 326 5.71 -28.90 0.30
C GLU A 326 7.04 -28.70 -0.39
N ALA A 327 7.03 -28.12 -1.59
CA ALA A 327 8.24 -27.87 -2.33
C ALA A 327 8.82 -26.48 -2.02
N ALA A 328 10.14 -26.41 -1.91
CA ALA A 328 10.86 -25.14 -1.93
C ALA A 328 12.21 -25.26 -2.64
N ILE A 329 12.55 -24.23 -3.42
CA ILE A 329 13.81 -24.13 -4.17
C ILE A 329 14.47 -22.81 -3.80
N VAL A 330 15.73 -22.85 -3.32
CA VAL A 330 16.55 -21.66 -3.09
C VAL A 330 17.65 -21.65 -4.14
N THR A 331 17.66 -20.64 -5.00
CA THR A 331 18.61 -20.62 -6.12
C THR A 331 19.06 -19.21 -6.48
N ARG A 332 20.12 -19.12 -7.29
CA ARG A 332 20.64 -17.85 -7.83
C ARG A 332 20.46 -17.82 -9.34
N LEU A 333 19.63 -16.89 -9.80
CA LEU A 333 19.27 -16.78 -11.21
C LEU A 333 19.92 -15.56 -11.86
N ALA A 334 20.41 -15.73 -13.08
CA ALA A 334 20.87 -14.61 -13.89
C ALA A 334 19.68 -13.75 -14.36
N PRO A 335 19.93 -12.52 -14.85
CA PRO A 335 18.89 -11.77 -15.54
C PRO A 335 18.33 -12.58 -16.73
N GLY A 336 17.01 -12.72 -16.80
CA GLY A 336 16.34 -13.58 -17.78
C GLY A 336 14.93 -13.97 -17.39
N ASN A 337 14.30 -14.78 -18.24
CA ASN A 337 12.93 -15.26 -18.08
C ASN A 337 12.95 -16.68 -17.52
N TYR A 338 12.10 -16.94 -16.52
CA TYR A 338 12.03 -18.20 -15.82
C TYR A 338 10.58 -18.66 -15.66
N THR A 339 10.40 -19.97 -15.56
CA THR A 339 9.09 -20.60 -15.41
C THR A 339 9.14 -21.63 -14.29
N ALA A 340 8.29 -21.47 -13.27
CA ALA A 340 8.03 -22.48 -12.26
C ALA A 340 6.74 -23.23 -12.62
N VAL A 341 6.82 -24.55 -12.74
CA VAL A 341 5.69 -25.44 -13.02
C VAL A 341 5.35 -26.19 -11.75
N ILE A 342 4.10 -26.07 -11.29
CA ILE A 342 3.60 -26.73 -10.09
C ILE A 342 2.56 -27.76 -10.49
N SER A 343 2.73 -28.98 -9.99
CA SER A 343 1.87 -30.14 -10.23
C SER A 343 1.72 -30.97 -8.96
N GLY A 344 0.70 -31.82 -8.86
CA GLY A 344 0.61 -32.81 -7.79
C GLY A 344 1.45 -34.05 -8.07
N VAL A 345 2.12 -34.58 -7.04
CA VAL A 345 2.75 -35.91 -7.13
C VAL A 345 1.66 -36.95 -7.47
N ASN A 346 1.99 -37.88 -8.38
CA ASN A 346 1.08 -38.89 -8.93
C ASN A 346 -0.19 -38.32 -9.60
N ASP A 347 -0.06 -37.18 -10.30
CA ASP A 347 -1.16 -36.52 -11.01
C ASP A 347 -2.34 -36.14 -10.10
N THR A 348 -2.05 -35.86 -8.83
CA THR A 348 -3.06 -35.33 -7.90
C THR A 348 -3.40 -33.87 -8.22
N THR A 349 -4.61 -33.47 -7.86
CA THR A 349 -5.14 -32.13 -8.13
C THR A 349 -5.60 -31.47 -6.83
N GLY A 350 -5.66 -30.15 -6.81
CA GLY A 350 -6.17 -29.40 -5.65
C GLY A 350 -5.73 -27.94 -5.66
N ILE A 351 -6.12 -27.18 -4.65
CA ILE A 351 -5.71 -25.78 -4.53
C ILE A 351 -4.25 -25.70 -4.10
N GLY A 352 -3.42 -25.06 -4.92
CA GLY A 352 -2.01 -24.81 -4.63
C GLY A 352 -1.70 -23.32 -4.62
N LEU A 353 -0.62 -22.95 -3.93
CA LEU A 353 -0.09 -21.61 -3.85
C LEU A 353 1.38 -21.62 -4.28
N VAL A 354 1.73 -20.88 -5.33
CA VAL A 354 3.14 -20.61 -5.68
C VAL A 354 3.56 -19.27 -5.12
N GLU A 355 4.79 -19.15 -4.63
CA GLU A 355 5.33 -17.89 -4.14
C GLU A 355 6.79 -17.70 -4.55
N SER A 356 7.19 -16.45 -4.76
CA SER A 356 8.58 -16.06 -5.02
C SER A 356 9.00 -14.91 -4.11
N PHE A 357 10.10 -15.11 -3.38
CA PHE A 357 10.70 -14.08 -2.53
C PHE A 357 12.17 -13.86 -2.88
N THR A 358 12.62 -12.62 -2.81
CA THR A 358 14.05 -12.30 -2.92
C THR A 358 14.77 -12.49 -1.59
N LEU A 359 15.92 -13.16 -1.60
CA LEU A 359 16.72 -13.42 -0.38
C LEU A 359 17.98 -12.54 -0.27
N ASP A 360 18.21 -11.65 -1.23
CA ASP A 360 19.33 -10.71 -1.19
C ASP A 360 18.91 -9.26 -1.49
N THR A 361 19.80 -8.34 -1.15
CA THR A 361 19.63 -6.90 -1.33
C THR A 361 20.21 -6.37 -2.65
N SER A 362 20.58 -7.26 -3.59
CA SER A 362 21.10 -6.82 -4.90
C SER A 362 20.06 -5.98 -5.65
N ALA A 363 20.54 -5.02 -6.45
CA ALA A 363 19.68 -4.14 -7.24
C ALA A 363 18.93 -4.89 -8.37
N THR A 364 19.38 -6.09 -8.72
CA THR A 364 18.62 -7.02 -9.57
C THR A 364 17.30 -7.35 -8.87
N HIS A 365 16.17 -7.30 -9.58
CA HIS A 365 14.84 -7.50 -9.00
C HIS A 365 13.94 -8.32 -9.94
N ALA A 366 12.84 -8.85 -9.39
CA ALA A 366 11.79 -9.45 -10.19
C ALA A 366 10.92 -8.34 -10.80
N ALA A 367 10.77 -8.31 -12.12
CA ALA A 367 10.16 -7.18 -12.82
C ALA A 367 8.71 -7.41 -13.28
N ASN A 368 8.30 -8.67 -13.37
CA ASN A 368 6.93 -9.06 -13.65
C ASN A 368 6.64 -10.41 -13.00
N ILE A 369 5.35 -10.70 -12.83
CA ILE A 369 4.87 -12.08 -12.74
C ILE A 369 3.64 -12.26 -13.58
N SER A 370 3.65 -13.41 -14.23
CA SER A 370 2.56 -13.97 -15.01
C SER A 370 2.19 -15.30 -14.37
N THR A 371 0.92 -15.57 -14.13
CA THR A 371 0.49 -16.91 -13.74
C THR A 371 -0.61 -17.40 -14.64
N ARG A 372 -0.36 -18.56 -15.25
CA ARG A 372 -1.32 -19.28 -16.07
C ARG A 372 -1.92 -20.43 -15.27
N GLY A 373 -3.23 -20.57 -15.36
CA GLY A 373 -3.88 -21.82 -15.04
C GLY A 373 -5.40 -21.75 -15.14
N ARG A 374 -6.05 -22.83 -14.72
CA ARG A 374 -7.49 -22.97 -14.77
C ARG A 374 -8.20 -22.06 -13.78
N VAL A 375 -9.01 -21.15 -14.31
CA VAL A 375 -9.95 -20.31 -13.57
C VAL A 375 -11.30 -21.02 -13.49
N GLY A 376 -11.79 -21.21 -12.28
CA GLY A 376 -13.11 -21.75 -11.97
C GLY A 376 -14.00 -20.74 -11.25
N SER A 377 -15.05 -21.24 -10.62
CA SER A 377 -16.00 -20.44 -9.83
C SER A 377 -15.76 -20.58 -8.33
N GLY A 378 -16.21 -19.60 -7.54
CA GLY A 378 -16.11 -19.67 -6.07
C GLY A 378 -14.65 -19.58 -5.60
N GLU A 379 -14.18 -20.59 -4.88
CA GLU A 379 -12.79 -20.63 -4.38
C GLU A 379 -11.75 -21.01 -5.45
N GLU A 380 -12.20 -21.39 -6.66
CA GLU A 380 -11.34 -21.77 -7.79
C GLU A 380 -10.96 -20.60 -8.71
N VAL A 381 -11.14 -19.35 -8.28
CA VAL A 381 -10.66 -18.17 -9.01
C VAL A 381 -9.13 -18.13 -9.06
N LEU A 382 -8.57 -17.47 -10.07
CA LEU A 382 -7.12 -17.25 -10.17
C LEU A 382 -6.75 -15.99 -9.41
N ILE A 383 -5.88 -16.11 -8.41
CA ILE A 383 -5.53 -15.01 -7.51
C ILE A 383 -4.04 -14.70 -7.61
N GLY A 384 -3.68 -13.56 -8.19
CA GLY A 384 -2.32 -13.03 -8.19
C GLY A 384 -2.11 -12.06 -7.01
N GLY A 385 -1.48 -12.53 -5.93
CA GLY A 385 -1.06 -11.69 -4.81
C GLY A 385 0.30 -11.05 -5.08
N PHE A 386 0.51 -9.80 -4.69
CA PHE A 386 1.80 -9.14 -4.84
C PHE A 386 2.04 -8.09 -3.76
N ILE A 387 3.31 -7.86 -3.44
CA ILE A 387 3.74 -6.86 -2.45
C ILE A 387 4.55 -5.78 -3.15
N VAL A 388 4.10 -4.54 -2.99
CA VAL A 388 4.88 -3.35 -3.34
C VAL A 388 5.69 -2.95 -2.13
N GLY A 389 7.01 -3.07 -2.22
CA GLY A 389 7.94 -2.53 -1.22
C GLY A 389 8.47 -1.17 -1.66
N GLY A 390 9.03 -0.37 -0.74
CA GLY A 390 9.57 0.97 -1.02
C GLY A 390 8.76 2.08 -0.37
N ARG A 391 9.06 3.34 -0.72
CA ARG A 391 8.44 4.52 -0.08
C ARG A 391 7.68 5.43 -1.05
N THR A 392 7.76 5.17 -2.35
CA THR A 392 7.05 5.92 -3.39
C THR A 392 5.80 5.16 -3.83
N THR A 393 4.82 5.87 -4.38
CA THR A 393 3.76 5.23 -5.16
C THR A 393 4.36 4.49 -6.34
N LYS A 394 3.64 3.48 -6.80
CA LYS A 394 3.97 2.69 -7.98
C LYS A 394 2.81 2.68 -8.95
N GLN A 395 3.07 2.99 -10.21
CA GLN A 395 2.12 2.73 -11.27
C GLN A 395 2.29 1.28 -11.73
N ILE A 396 1.18 0.53 -11.74
CA ILE A 396 1.14 -0.84 -12.26
C ILE A 396 0.09 -0.96 -13.35
N ILE A 397 0.25 -1.98 -14.19
CA ILE A 397 -0.85 -2.54 -14.98
C ILE A 397 -1.07 -3.99 -14.56
N VAL A 398 -2.33 -4.32 -14.29
CA VAL A 398 -2.80 -5.70 -14.11
C VAL A 398 -3.59 -6.08 -15.33
N ARG A 399 -3.32 -7.25 -15.91
CA ARG A 399 -4.14 -7.80 -17.00
C ARG A 399 -4.55 -9.24 -16.77
N ALA A 400 -5.70 -9.59 -17.32
CA ALA A 400 -6.22 -10.94 -17.37
C ALA A 400 -6.48 -11.33 -18.83
N LEU A 401 -5.77 -12.35 -19.30
CA LEU A 401 -5.89 -12.87 -20.65
C LEU A 401 -6.63 -14.21 -20.64
N GLY A 402 -7.38 -14.45 -21.70
CA GLY A 402 -8.13 -15.67 -21.92
C GLY A 402 -8.15 -15.97 -23.42
N PRO A 403 -8.96 -15.27 -24.24
CA PRO A 403 -9.00 -15.46 -25.69
C PRO A 403 -7.64 -15.35 -26.38
N SER A 404 -6.75 -14.44 -25.94
CA SER A 404 -5.40 -14.27 -26.51
C SER A 404 -4.47 -15.46 -26.26
N LEU A 405 -4.82 -16.36 -25.34
CA LEU A 405 -4.10 -17.62 -25.10
C LEU A 405 -4.47 -18.70 -26.13
N GLY A 406 -5.43 -18.43 -27.03
CA GLY A 406 -6.01 -19.39 -27.96
C GLY A 406 -5.00 -20.00 -28.94
N GLY A 407 -4.45 -21.15 -28.56
CA GLY A 407 -3.81 -22.15 -29.43
C GLY A 407 -4.72 -23.36 -29.65
N SER A 408 -4.37 -24.25 -30.61
CA SER A 408 -5.18 -25.44 -30.88
C SER A 408 -5.23 -26.38 -29.67
N GLY A 409 -6.44 -26.59 -29.11
CA GLY A 409 -6.69 -27.61 -28.08
C GLY A 409 -6.97 -27.08 -26.67
N LEU A 410 -6.71 -25.80 -26.38
CA LEU A 410 -6.96 -25.21 -25.05
C LEU A 410 -8.40 -24.73 -24.90
N THR A 411 -9.01 -25.00 -23.74
CA THR A 411 -10.27 -24.38 -23.33
C THR A 411 -9.94 -23.15 -22.49
N VAL A 412 -9.92 -21.97 -23.13
CA VAL A 412 -9.53 -20.70 -22.49
C VAL A 412 -10.71 -20.05 -21.77
N LEU A 413 -10.41 -19.20 -20.79
CA LEU A 413 -11.38 -18.34 -20.13
C LEU A 413 -11.94 -17.36 -21.16
N ALA A 414 -13.21 -17.51 -21.54
CA ALA A 414 -13.75 -16.83 -22.72
C ALA A 414 -13.88 -15.30 -22.57
N ASP A 415 -14.03 -14.83 -21.32
CA ASP A 415 -14.37 -13.45 -20.98
C ASP A 415 -13.87 -13.16 -19.55
N PRO A 416 -12.57 -12.79 -19.41
CA PRO A 416 -11.95 -12.58 -18.10
C PRO A 416 -12.24 -11.20 -17.52
N ILE A 417 -12.61 -11.16 -16.25
CA ILE A 417 -12.68 -9.96 -15.40
C ILE A 417 -11.46 -9.95 -14.48
N VAL A 418 -10.89 -8.77 -14.24
CA VAL A 418 -9.90 -8.56 -13.17
C VAL A 418 -10.42 -7.60 -12.11
N GLU A 419 -10.22 -7.96 -10.85
CA GLU A 419 -10.47 -7.12 -9.68
C GLU A 419 -9.17 -6.94 -8.91
N LEU A 420 -8.80 -5.70 -8.60
CA LEU A 420 -7.65 -5.36 -7.76
C LEU A 420 -8.15 -5.01 -6.37
N HIS A 421 -7.63 -5.68 -5.35
CA HIS A 421 -7.97 -5.47 -3.96
C HIS A 421 -6.76 -5.03 -3.14
N GLY A 422 -7.03 -4.20 -2.13
CA GLY A 422 -6.05 -3.86 -1.11
C GLY A 422 -5.85 -4.98 -0.08
N SER A 423 -4.94 -4.75 0.86
CA SER A 423 -4.64 -5.68 1.96
C SER A 423 -5.82 -5.93 2.90
N ASP A 424 -6.80 -5.05 2.90
CA ASP A 424 -8.08 -5.11 3.62
C ASP A 424 -9.17 -5.89 2.86
N GLY A 425 -8.86 -6.40 1.66
CA GLY A 425 -9.78 -7.09 0.78
C GLY A 425 -10.78 -6.18 0.06
N GLN A 426 -10.70 -4.85 0.23
CA GLN A 426 -11.58 -3.92 -0.47
C GLN A 426 -11.19 -3.79 -1.94
N LEU A 427 -12.20 -3.67 -2.80
CA LEU A 427 -12.01 -3.44 -4.23
C LEU A 427 -11.43 -2.03 -4.46
N ILE A 428 -10.26 -1.97 -5.06
CA ILE A 428 -9.59 -0.74 -5.51
C ILE A 428 -10.06 -0.39 -6.92
N ALA A 429 -10.04 -1.36 -7.83
CA ALA A 429 -10.41 -1.19 -9.23
C ALA A 429 -10.85 -2.52 -9.83
N SER A 430 -11.73 -2.49 -10.82
CA SER A 430 -12.08 -3.66 -11.63
C SER A 430 -12.18 -3.30 -13.10
N ASN A 431 -11.98 -4.29 -13.96
CA ASN A 431 -12.26 -4.18 -15.39
C ASN A 431 -12.63 -5.54 -15.98
N ASP A 432 -13.52 -5.56 -16.98
CA ASP A 432 -13.87 -6.72 -17.80
C ASP A 432 -13.37 -6.58 -19.24
N ASP A 433 -13.55 -5.40 -19.84
CA ASP A 433 -13.17 -5.10 -21.22
C ASP A 433 -12.18 -3.93 -21.27
N TRP A 434 -10.90 -4.21 -21.54
CA TRP A 434 -9.87 -3.16 -21.63
C TRP A 434 -10.18 -2.11 -22.71
N ALA A 435 -10.86 -2.53 -23.78
CA ALA A 435 -11.12 -1.69 -24.96
C ALA A 435 -12.36 -0.80 -24.84
N SER A 436 -13.16 -0.92 -23.77
CA SER A 436 -14.39 -0.15 -23.60
C SER A 436 -14.36 0.85 -22.43
N GLY A 437 -13.34 0.74 -21.55
CA GLY A 437 -13.20 1.55 -20.34
C GLY A 437 -12.50 2.91 -20.53
N SER A 438 -12.56 3.74 -19.48
CA SER A 438 -11.94 5.08 -19.45
C SER A 438 -10.40 5.06 -19.53
N GLN A 439 -9.78 3.92 -19.21
CA GLN A 439 -8.32 3.74 -19.25
C GLN A 439 -7.79 3.26 -20.60
N GLN A 440 -8.64 3.07 -21.62
CA GLN A 440 -8.24 2.49 -22.91
C GLN A 440 -7.01 3.19 -23.53
N SER A 441 -7.01 4.52 -23.56
CA SER A 441 -5.89 5.28 -24.14
C SER A 441 -4.59 5.07 -23.38
N ASP A 442 -4.68 5.03 -22.05
CA ASP A 442 -3.51 4.88 -21.17
C ASP A 442 -2.95 3.47 -21.26
N ILE A 443 -3.82 2.47 -21.32
CA ILE A 443 -3.47 1.05 -21.54
C ILE A 443 -2.75 0.88 -22.88
N ILE A 444 -3.25 1.49 -23.97
CA ILE A 444 -2.56 1.47 -25.27
C ILE A 444 -1.19 2.16 -25.18
N ALA A 445 -1.09 3.26 -24.43
CA ALA A 445 0.15 4.00 -24.28
C ALA A 445 1.25 3.18 -23.59
N THR A 446 0.90 2.20 -22.74
CA THR A 446 1.87 1.26 -22.15
C THR A 446 2.47 0.30 -23.19
N GLY A 447 1.81 0.08 -24.32
CA GLY A 447 2.16 -0.97 -25.29
C GLY A 447 1.85 -2.40 -24.79
N LEU A 448 1.18 -2.51 -23.65
CA LEU A 448 0.82 -3.78 -23.01
C LEU A 448 -0.71 -4.02 -23.05
N GLN A 449 -1.44 -3.48 -24.00
CA GLN A 449 -2.87 -3.81 -24.15
C GLN A 449 -3.05 -5.32 -24.47
N PRO A 450 -4.05 -5.99 -23.88
CA PRO A 450 -4.41 -7.35 -24.28
C PRO A 450 -4.78 -7.44 -25.77
N GLY A 451 -4.64 -8.63 -26.36
CA GLY A 451 -4.84 -8.85 -27.80
C GLY A 451 -6.30 -8.94 -28.21
N ASP A 452 -7.18 -9.41 -27.33
CA ASP A 452 -8.63 -9.49 -27.53
C ASP A 452 -9.32 -8.36 -26.76
N PRO A 453 -10.29 -7.64 -27.35
CA PRO A 453 -10.97 -6.52 -26.68
C PRO A 453 -11.82 -6.93 -25.46
N ARG A 454 -12.16 -8.23 -25.34
CA ARG A 454 -12.92 -8.79 -24.20
C ARG A 454 -12.05 -9.18 -23.01
N GLU A 455 -10.75 -8.89 -23.09
CA GLU A 455 -9.84 -9.18 -21.99
C GLU A 455 -9.76 -7.99 -21.04
N ALA A 456 -9.50 -8.26 -19.76
CA ALA A 456 -9.41 -7.20 -18.78
C ALA A 456 -7.99 -6.65 -18.66
N ALA A 457 -7.87 -5.33 -18.55
CA ALA A 457 -6.65 -4.67 -18.08
C ALA A 457 -6.98 -3.40 -17.31
N LEU A 458 -6.30 -3.15 -16.21
CA LEU A 458 -6.44 -1.91 -15.43
C LEU A 458 -5.07 -1.34 -15.07
N ILE A 459 -4.97 -0.01 -15.07
CA ILE A 459 -3.82 0.72 -14.55
C ILE A 459 -4.16 1.22 -13.16
N ALA A 460 -3.26 1.05 -12.20
CA ALA A 460 -3.46 1.54 -10.85
C ALA A 460 -2.19 2.20 -10.32
N THR A 461 -2.36 3.33 -9.63
CA THR A 461 -1.31 3.93 -8.80
C THR A 461 -1.52 3.45 -7.37
N ILE A 462 -0.57 2.70 -6.84
CA ILE A 462 -0.67 2.03 -5.55
C ILE A 462 0.52 2.39 -4.66
N PHE A 463 0.32 2.33 -3.34
CA PHE A 463 1.40 2.58 -2.36
C PHE A 463 2.14 1.28 -2.05
N SER A 464 3.13 1.35 -1.17
CA SER A 464 3.68 0.14 -0.57
C SER A 464 2.61 -0.62 0.21
N GLY A 465 2.50 -1.93 0.01
CA GLY A 465 1.48 -2.74 0.65
C GLY A 465 1.26 -4.07 -0.06
N ASN A 466 0.34 -4.86 0.50
CA ASN A 466 -0.08 -6.14 -0.07
C ASN A 466 -1.33 -5.92 -0.92
N TYR A 467 -1.33 -6.51 -2.11
CA TYR A 467 -2.40 -6.38 -3.08
C TYR A 467 -2.76 -7.74 -3.64
N THR A 468 -4.03 -7.86 -4.06
CA THR A 468 -4.56 -9.09 -4.63
C THR A 468 -5.28 -8.76 -5.94
N ALA A 469 -4.82 -9.34 -7.04
CA ALA A 469 -5.54 -9.36 -8.30
C ALA A 469 -6.36 -10.66 -8.38
N ILE A 470 -7.69 -10.55 -8.48
CA ILE A 470 -8.60 -11.69 -8.64
C ILE A 470 -9.04 -11.73 -10.10
N VAL A 471 -8.84 -12.87 -10.75
CA VAL A 471 -9.30 -13.14 -12.12
C VAL A 471 -10.41 -14.17 -12.09
N GLN A 472 -11.52 -13.83 -12.72
CA GLN A 472 -12.73 -14.65 -12.81
C GLN A 472 -13.39 -14.48 -14.18
N GLY A 473 -14.24 -15.44 -14.60
CA GLY A 473 -15.01 -15.31 -15.85
C GLY A 473 -16.33 -14.58 -15.65
N VAL A 474 -16.73 -13.74 -16.63
CA VAL A 474 -18.08 -13.15 -16.67
C VAL A 474 -19.14 -14.24 -16.52
N GLY A 475 -20.10 -14.02 -15.62
CA GLY A 475 -21.17 -14.98 -15.35
C GLY A 475 -20.73 -16.31 -14.72
N GLY A 476 -19.51 -16.38 -14.17
CA GLY A 476 -18.93 -17.60 -13.62
C GLY A 476 -18.31 -18.53 -14.67
N GLY A 477 -17.92 -17.97 -15.82
CA GLY A 477 -17.20 -18.71 -16.86
C GLY A 477 -15.89 -19.33 -16.33
N ALA A 478 -15.54 -20.50 -16.85
CA ALA A 478 -14.35 -21.23 -16.47
C ALA A 478 -13.46 -21.53 -17.69
N GLY A 479 -12.17 -21.68 -17.47
CA GLY A 479 -11.19 -21.99 -18.51
C GLY A 479 -9.79 -21.54 -18.12
N ILE A 480 -8.80 -21.80 -18.99
CA ILE A 480 -7.43 -21.33 -18.79
C ILE A 480 -7.38 -19.81 -18.91
N GLY A 481 -6.94 -19.15 -17.85
CA GLY A 481 -6.65 -17.72 -17.81
C GLY A 481 -5.19 -17.45 -17.47
N LEU A 482 -4.74 -16.24 -17.76
CA LEU A 482 -3.43 -15.73 -17.42
C LEU A 482 -3.58 -14.39 -16.71
N VAL A 483 -3.09 -14.25 -15.48
CA VAL A 483 -2.97 -12.97 -14.81
C VAL A 483 -1.54 -12.47 -14.93
N GLU A 484 -1.35 -11.20 -15.27
CA GLU A 484 -0.03 -10.58 -15.30
C GLU A 484 -0.05 -9.23 -14.58
N ILE A 485 1.01 -8.96 -13.82
CA ILE A 485 1.22 -7.70 -13.11
C ILE A 485 2.56 -7.14 -13.57
N TYR A 486 2.53 -5.92 -14.12
CA TYR A 486 3.71 -5.19 -14.57
C TYR A 486 3.87 -3.90 -13.79
N ASP A 487 5.12 -3.59 -13.47
CA ASP A 487 5.57 -2.28 -13.02
C ASP A 487 5.68 -1.34 -14.23
N LEU A 488 5.00 -0.20 -14.19
CA LEU A 488 5.01 0.81 -15.26
C LEU A 488 6.01 1.95 -15.01
N ASP A 489 6.66 1.99 -13.84
CA ASP A 489 7.63 3.04 -13.50
C ASP A 489 9.08 2.69 -13.91
N LEU A 490 9.26 1.63 -14.71
CA LEU A 490 10.58 1.10 -15.13
C LEU A 490 11.17 1.78 -16.36
#